data_AF-A0A081BG45-F1
#
_entry.id   AF-A0A081BG45-F1
#
_cell.length_a   1.000
_cell.length_b   1.000
_cell.length_c   1.000
_cell.angle_alpha   90.00
_cell.angle_beta   90.00
_cell.angle_gamma   90.00
#
_symmetry.space_group_name_H-M   'P 1'
#
loop_
_entity.id
_entity.type
_entity.pdbx_description
1 polymer ?
#
loop_
_entity_poly.entity_id
_entity_poly.type
_entity_poly.pdbx_seq_one_letter_code
_entity_poly.pdbx_strand_id
1 'polypeptide(L)'
;MNKLLKASLIVGGAAIATDLALNPDKVKKVSRNAKDLKEDVHHWMATKESVTQNVSQLEKAVSNVMPVIDDINRDIEKFQFKIQPYLENLESFSLDSDKNVTD
;
A
#
# COMPACT_ATOMS: atom_id res chain seq x y z
N MET A 1 10.10 -22.63 40.89
CA MET A 1 9.89 -22.93 39.45
C MET A 1 11.09 -22.62 38.55
N ASN A 2 11.87 -21.56 38.80
CA ASN A 2 13.00 -21.17 37.91
C ASN A 2 14.23 -22.10 37.88
N LYS A 3 14.42 -22.98 38.88
CA LYS A 3 15.60 -23.87 38.92
C LYS A 3 15.48 -25.08 37.97
N LEU A 4 14.26 -25.60 37.79
CA LEU A 4 14.00 -26.75 36.91
C LEU A 4 14.04 -26.35 35.42
N LEU A 5 13.53 -25.16 35.06
CA LEU A 5 13.63 -24.63 33.70
C LEU A 5 15.08 -24.35 33.28
N LYS A 6 15.90 -23.84 34.21
CA LYS A 6 17.33 -23.61 33.96
C LYS A 6 18.09 -24.93 33.83
N ALA A 7 17.77 -25.92 34.67
CA ALA A 7 18.36 -27.25 34.57
C ALA A 7 17.98 -27.97 33.27
N SER A 8 16.74 -27.86 32.80
CA SER A 8 16.32 -28.48 31.53
C SER A 8 16.95 -27.82 30.30
N LEU A 9 17.15 -26.50 30.31
CA LEU A 9 17.88 -25.78 29.27
C LEU A 9 19.36 -26.18 29.23
N ILE A 10 20.00 -26.41 30.38
CA ILE A 10 21.41 -26.83 30.45
C ILE A 10 21.57 -28.27 29.98
N VAL A 11 20.71 -29.20 30.43
CA VAL A 11 20.78 -30.62 30.02
C VAL A 11 20.39 -30.79 28.55
N GLY A 12 19.35 -30.10 28.08
CA GLY A 12 18.95 -30.09 26.67
C GLY A 12 20.01 -29.44 25.77
N GLY A 13 20.59 -28.32 26.19
CA GLY A 13 21.66 -27.64 25.45
C GLY A 13 22.94 -28.47 25.35
N ALA A 14 23.34 -29.15 26.43
CA ALA A 14 24.50 -30.03 26.43
C ALA A 14 24.31 -31.26 25.53
N ALA A 15 23.12 -31.90 25.57
CA ALA A 15 22.81 -33.05 24.72
C ALA A 15 22.76 -32.70 23.22
N ILE A 16 22.23 -31.52 22.89
CA ILE A 16 22.20 -31.02 21.50
C ILE A 16 23.62 -30.66 21.05
N ALA A 17 24.42 -30.02 21.90
CA ALA A 17 25.81 -29.68 21.59
C ALA A 17 26.69 -30.92 21.38
N THR A 18 26.51 -31.98 22.18
CA THR A 18 27.24 -33.24 22.00
C THR A 18 26.78 -34.00 20.76
N ASP A 19 25.46 -34.09 20.50
CA ASP A 19 24.93 -34.71 19.27
C ASP A 19 25.41 -33.99 17.99
N LEU A 20 25.51 -32.65 18.03
CA LEU A 20 26.10 -31.86 16.95
C LEU A 20 27.61 -32.09 16.83
N ALA A 21 28.35 -32.06 17.94
CA ALA A 21 29.81 -32.25 17.92
C ALA A 21 30.23 -33.63 17.39
N LEU A 22 29.42 -34.67 17.66
CA LEU A 22 29.66 -36.03 17.19
C LEU A 22 29.18 -36.28 15.75
N ASN A 23 28.34 -35.40 15.19
CA ASN A 23 27.80 -35.52 13.84
C ASN A 23 28.15 -34.28 12.98
N PRO A 24 29.34 -34.23 12.35
CA PRO A 24 29.80 -33.08 11.59
C PRO A 24 28.87 -32.69 10.43
N ASP A 25 28.13 -33.65 9.87
CA ASP A 25 27.14 -33.39 8.82
C ASP A 25 25.89 -32.67 9.34
N LYS A 26 25.48 -32.92 10.60
CA LYS A 26 24.41 -32.15 11.25
C LYS A 26 24.85 -30.71 11.49
N VAL A 27 26.09 -30.47 11.89
CA VAL A 27 26.65 -29.11 12.05
C VAL A 27 26.65 -28.37 10.72
N LYS A 28 27.09 -29.01 9.64
CA LYS A 28 27.04 -28.42 8.28
C LYS A 28 25.61 -28.13 7.83
N LYS A 29 24.63 -28.97 8.19
CA LYS A 29 23.22 -28.76 7.86
C LYS A 29 22.61 -27.60 8.66
N VAL A 30 22.86 -27.54 9.96
CA VAL A 30 22.41 -26.43 10.82
C VAL A 30 23.03 -25.11 10.37
N SER A 31 24.33 -25.10 10.04
CA SER A 31 25.00 -23.90 9.53
C SER A 31 24.43 -23.42 8.20
N ARG A 32 24.09 -24.33 7.27
CA ARG A 32 23.41 -23.99 6.02
C ARG A 32 22.02 -23.42 6.28
N ASN A 33 21.19 -24.12 7.04
CA ASN A 33 19.84 -23.65 7.38
C ASN A 33 19.86 -22.28 8.08
N ALA A 34 20.86 -21.99 8.92
CA ALA A 34 21.01 -20.70 9.57
C ALA A 34 21.43 -19.59 8.59
N LYS A 35 22.26 -19.91 7.59
CA LYS A 35 22.57 -18.98 6.50
C LYS A 35 21.35 -18.71 5.64
N ASP A 36 20.63 -19.75 5.25
CA ASP A 36 19.42 -19.64 4.43
C ASP A 36 18.36 -18.80 5.16
N LEU A 37 18.12 -19.05 6.45
CA LEU A 37 17.21 -18.26 7.26
C LEU A 37 17.65 -16.78 7.37
N LYS A 38 18.97 -16.53 7.50
CA LYS A 38 19.50 -15.17 7.54
C LYS A 38 19.25 -14.45 6.22
N GLU A 39 19.46 -15.14 5.10
CA GLU A 39 19.23 -14.62 3.75
C GLU A 39 17.74 -14.32 3.52
N ASP A 40 16.85 -15.24 3.92
CA ASP A 40 15.40 -15.05 3.88
C ASP A 40 14.94 -13.83 4.69
N VAL A 41 15.49 -13.64 5.90
CA VAL A 41 15.19 -12.47 6.74
C VAL A 41 15.67 -11.18 6.07
N HIS A 42 16.86 -11.17 5.47
CA HIS A 42 17.35 -10.01 4.73
C HIS A 42 16.46 -9.70 3.52
N HIS A 43 16.07 -10.71 2.75
CA HIS A 43 15.15 -10.56 1.62
C HIS A 43 13.78 -10.02 2.05
N TRP A 44 13.25 -10.53 3.16
CA TRP A 44 11.99 -10.06 3.72
C TRP A 44 12.07 -8.58 4.15
N MET A 45 13.16 -8.19 4.83
CA MET A 45 13.38 -6.78 5.22
C MET A 45 13.49 -5.87 4.00
N ALA A 46 14.25 -6.26 2.98
CA ALA A 46 14.38 -5.49 1.74
C ALA A 46 13.03 -5.37 0.99
N THR A 47 12.25 -6.44 0.96
CA THR A 47 10.90 -6.44 0.37
C THR A 47 9.96 -5.50 1.13
N LYS A 48 9.99 -5.53 2.46
CA LYS A 48 9.20 -4.63 3.31
C LYS A 48 9.56 -3.16 3.08
N GLU A 49 10.85 -2.85 2.96
CA GLU A 49 11.33 -1.50 2.66
C GLU A 49 10.85 -1.03 1.28
N SER A 50 10.96 -1.89 0.26
CA SER A 50 10.46 -1.61 -1.09
C SER A 50 8.95 -1.35 -1.11
N VAL A 51 8.16 -2.16 -0.42
CA VAL A 51 6.70 -1.96 -0.31
C VAL A 51 6.38 -0.63 0.38
N THR A 52 7.10 -0.29 1.45
CA THR A 52 6.91 0.96 2.19
C THR A 52 7.24 2.17 1.31
N GLN A 53 8.31 2.11 0.54
CA GLN A 53 8.67 3.15 -0.43
C GLN A 53 7.61 3.30 -1.52
N ASN A 54 7.10 2.19 -2.07
CA ASN A 54 6.06 2.22 -3.10
C ASN A 54 4.74 2.81 -2.57
N VAL A 55 4.34 2.46 -1.35
CA VAL A 55 3.15 3.05 -0.70
C VAL A 55 3.34 4.55 -0.49
N SER A 56 4.51 5.01 -0.01
CA SER A 56 4.78 6.43 0.15
C SER A 56 4.76 7.21 -1.18
N GLN A 57 5.26 6.61 -2.26
CA GLN A 57 5.18 7.19 -3.60
C GLN A 57 3.74 7.28 -4.09
N LEU A 58 2.93 6.24 -3.84
CA LEU A 58 1.51 6.24 -4.18
C LEU A 58 0.74 7.32 -3.40
N GLU A 59 1.00 7.47 -2.10
CA GLU A 59 0.39 8.54 -1.28
C GLU A 59 0.74 9.92 -1.82
N LYS A 60 2.00 10.15 -2.20
CA LYS A 60 2.41 11.42 -2.84
C LYS A 60 1.71 11.63 -4.17
N ALA A 61 1.61 10.60 -5.01
CA ALA A 61 0.92 10.69 -6.30
C ALA A 61 -0.56 11.04 -6.11
N VAL A 62 -1.25 10.37 -5.17
CA VAL A 62 -2.65 10.66 -4.82
C VAL A 62 -2.80 12.09 -4.29
N SER A 63 -1.92 12.51 -3.38
CA SER A 63 -1.92 13.88 -2.84
C SER A 63 -1.72 14.94 -3.92
N ASN A 64 -0.94 14.64 -4.98
CA ASN A 64 -0.70 15.56 -6.09
C ASN A 64 -1.87 15.60 -7.08
N VAL A 65 -2.69 14.55 -7.15
CA VAL A 65 -3.87 14.49 -8.04
C VAL A 65 -5.07 15.22 -7.44
N MET A 66 -5.20 15.26 -6.10
CA MET A 66 -6.31 15.95 -5.43
C MET A 66 -6.50 17.42 -5.85
N PRO A 67 -5.45 18.27 -5.90
CA PRO A 67 -5.57 19.64 -6.40
C PRO A 67 -6.04 19.74 -7.86
N VAL A 68 -5.63 18.80 -8.71
CA VAL A 68 -6.04 18.77 -10.12
C VAL A 68 -7.54 18.47 -10.25
N ILE A 69 -8.06 17.57 -9.41
CA ILE A 69 -9.51 17.28 -9.35
C ILE A 69 -10.28 18.51 -8.88
N ASP A 70 -9.79 19.23 -7.88
CA ASP A 70 -10.41 20.47 -7.39
C ASP A 70 -10.43 21.56 -8.48
N ASP A 71 -9.33 21.68 -9.24
CA ASP A 71 -9.25 22.63 -10.35
C ASP A 71 -10.20 22.25 -11.51
N ILE A 72 -10.31 20.97 -11.83
CA ILE A 72 -11.30 20.48 -12.81
C ILE A 72 -12.73 20.82 -12.35
N ASN A 73 -13.06 20.58 -11.08
CA ASN A 73 -14.39 20.91 -10.54
C ASN A 73 -14.68 22.41 -10.63
N ARG A 74 -13.71 23.26 -10.29
CA ARG A 74 -13.83 24.72 -10.44
C ARG A 74 -14.04 25.13 -11.90
N ASP A 75 -13.36 24.48 -12.84
CA ASP A 75 -13.52 24.80 -14.25
C ASP A 75 -14.87 24.31 -14.80
N ILE A 76 -15.38 23.18 -14.31
CA ILE A 76 -16.76 22.73 -14.58
C ILE A 76 -17.77 23.76 -14.06
N GLU A 77 -17.63 24.24 -12.83
CA GLU A 77 -18.52 25.26 -12.25
C GLU A 77 -18.50 26.56 -13.07
N LYS A 78 -17.31 27.04 -13.46
CA LYS A 78 -17.18 28.21 -14.34
C LYS A 78 -17.83 27.99 -15.69
N PHE A 79 -17.69 26.80 -16.26
CA PHE A 79 -18.31 26.47 -17.54
C PHE A 79 -19.84 26.45 -17.41
N GLN A 80 -20.37 25.79 -16.37
CA GLN A 80 -21.80 25.77 -16.06
C GLN A 80 -22.37 27.18 -15.90
N PHE A 81 -21.70 28.04 -15.13
CA PHE A 81 -22.08 29.43 -14.97
C PHE A 81 -22.11 30.19 -16.30
N LYS A 82 -21.13 29.95 -17.18
CA LYS A 82 -21.08 30.58 -18.50
C LYS A 82 -22.19 30.10 -19.43
N ILE A 83 -22.56 28.82 -19.40
CA ILE A 83 -23.55 28.24 -20.33
C ILE A 83 -25.00 28.47 -19.89
N GLN A 84 -25.26 28.58 -18.58
CA GLN A 84 -26.61 28.81 -18.02
C GLN A 84 -27.40 29.92 -18.73
N PRO A 85 -26.88 31.15 -18.89
CA PRO A 85 -27.64 32.21 -19.55
C PRO A 85 -27.95 31.90 -21.02
N TYR A 86 -27.12 31.11 -21.72
CA TYR A 86 -27.42 30.68 -23.09
C TYR A 86 -28.54 29.65 -23.14
N LEU A 87 -28.59 28.74 -22.15
CA LEU A 87 -29.68 27.77 -22.02
C LEU A 87 -31.00 28.46 -21.70
N GLU A 88 -31.00 29.44 -20.79
CA GLU A 88 -32.17 30.26 -20.46
C GLU A 88 -32.67 31.08 -21.67
N ASN A 89 -31.74 31.62 -22.46
CA ASN A 89 -32.07 32.34 -23.71
C ASN A 89 -32.67 31.41 -24.78
N LEU A 90 -32.19 30.17 -24.88
CA LEU A 90 -32.77 29.17 -25.79
C LEU A 90 -34.16 28.73 -25.34
N GLU A 91 -34.37 28.52 -24.04
CA GLU A 91 -35.66 28.14 -23.48
C GLU A 91 -36.71 29.24 -23.68
N SER A 92 -36.36 30.50 -23.39
CA SER A 92 -37.23 31.65 -23.64
C SER A 92 -37.56 31.84 -25.13
N PHE A 93 -36.57 31.68 -26.02
CA PHE A 93 -36.80 31.75 -27.46
C PHE A 93 -37.73 30.63 -27.96
N SER A 94 -37.59 29.41 -27.42
CA SER A 94 -38.48 28.29 -27.74
C SER A 94 -39.92 28.56 -27.28
N LEU A 95 -40.10 29.11 -26.07
CA LEU A 95 -41.41 29.44 -25.52
C LEU A 95 -42.11 30.57 -26.30
N ASP A 96 -41.36 31.56 -26.76
CA ASP A 96 -41.91 32.65 -27.58
C ASP A 96 -42.23 32.22 -29.02
N SER A 97 -41.50 31.23 -29.54
CA SER A 97 -41.78 30.63 -30.86
C SER A 97 -43.07 29.79 -30.83
N ASP A 98 -43.29 29.02 -29.77
CA ASP A 98 -44.51 28.19 -29.63
C ASP A 98 -45.77 29.05 -29.49
N LYS A 99 -45.69 30.18 -28.77
CA LYS A 99 -46.82 31.12 -28.63
C LYS A 99 -47.20 31.79 -29.95
N ASN A 100 -46.24 32.13 -30.82
CA ASN A 100 -46.51 32.76 -32.12
C ASN A 100 -47.05 31.80 -33.19
N VAL A 101 -47.02 30.49 -32.96
CA VAL A 101 -47.57 29.48 -33.90
C VAL A 101 -49.02 29.10 -33.56
N THR A 102 -49.52 29.52 -32.38
CA THR A 102 -50.85 29.12 -31.88
C THR A 102 -51.93 30.23 -31.99
N ASP A 103 -51.58 31.41 -32.49
CA ASP A 103 -52.50 32.53 -32.85
C ASP A 103 -52.67 32.64 -34.38
#